data_AF-A0A7X7KLT2-F1
#
_entry.id   AF-A0A7X7KLT2-F1
#
_cell.length_a   1.000
_cell.length_b   1.000
_cell.length_c   1.000
_cell.angle_alpha   90.00
_cell.angle_beta   90.00
_cell.angle_gamma   90.00
#
_symmetry.space_group_name_H-M   'P 1'
#
loop_
_entity.id
_entity.type
_entity.pdbx_description
1 polymer ?
#
loop_
_entity_poly.entity_id
_entity_poly.type
_entity_poly.pdbx_seq_one_letter_code
_entity_poly.pdbx_strand_id
1 'polypeptide(L)'
;MLTVWLLCSIFLALVAEVILGNVGLRVPLFMLAAFYVTVVHGWRRPLAWLLLLGTCLDLAYGRSFPASLLAMPAVLPLAMFWRRHGDCRHAAAQALAGAAVGLLAALAAVLALVLPGARWDGALGGEVILMLAEGALGGGLVLPLLCLGLDAVAEAMVFDRYQQVRHGR
;
A
#
# COMPACT_ATOMS: atom_id res chain seq x y z
N MET A 1 1.17 -23.06 3.59
CA MET A 1 0.12 -22.24 4.24
C MET A 1 0.45 -20.77 4.25
N LEU A 2 1.59 -20.33 4.80
CA LEU A 2 1.96 -18.91 4.85
C LEU A 2 1.92 -18.19 3.48
N THR A 3 2.54 -18.75 2.44
CA THR A 3 2.56 -18.13 1.10
C THR A 3 1.16 -17.95 0.52
N VAL A 4 0.26 -18.93 0.76
CA VAL A 4 -1.13 -18.87 0.30
C VAL A 4 -1.86 -17.72 1.00
N TRP A 5 -1.70 -17.61 2.33
CA TRP A 5 -2.28 -16.50 3.08
C TRP A 5 -1.76 -15.14 2.62
N LEU A 6 -0.45 -15.00 2.40
CA LEU A 6 0.16 -13.77 1.87
C LEU A 6 -0.43 -13.38 0.51
N LEU A 7 -0.49 -14.35 -0.40
CA LEU A 7 -1.01 -14.15 -1.75
C LEU A 7 -2.50 -13.80 -1.71
N CYS A 8 -3.30 -14.50 -0.92
CA CYS A 8 -4.71 -14.18 -0.71
C CYS A 8 -4.90 -12.77 -0.14
N SER A 9 -4.09 -12.37 0.85
CA SER A 9 -4.22 -11.06 1.49
C SER A 9 -3.91 -9.92 0.51
N ILE A 10 -2.83 -10.06 -0.25
CA ILE A 10 -2.43 -9.07 -1.27
C ILE A 10 -3.43 -9.06 -2.43
N PHE A 11 -3.89 -10.23 -2.88
CA PHE A 11 -4.87 -10.35 -3.96
C PHE A 11 -6.23 -9.75 -3.56
N LEU A 12 -6.71 -10.01 -2.35
CA LEU A 12 -7.95 -9.41 -1.84
C LEU A 12 -7.81 -7.90 -1.71
N ALA A 13 -6.66 -7.39 -1.26
CA ALA A 13 -6.40 -5.95 -1.21
C ALA A 13 -6.41 -5.33 -2.62
N LEU A 14 -5.84 -6.01 -3.62
CA LEU A 14 -5.90 -5.60 -5.02
C LEU A 14 -7.34 -5.53 -5.52
N VAL A 15 -8.13 -6.60 -5.32
CA VAL A 15 -9.53 -6.66 -5.77
C VAL A 15 -10.35 -5.58 -5.09
N ALA A 16 -10.19 -5.40 -3.78
CA ALA A 16 -10.86 -4.35 -3.03
C ALA A 16 -10.45 -2.96 -3.54
N GLU A 17 -9.17 -2.73 -3.85
CA GLU A 17 -8.72 -1.47 -4.44
C GLU A 17 -9.43 -1.19 -5.77
N VAL A 18 -9.50 -2.17 -6.67
CA VAL A 18 -10.17 -2.02 -7.98
C VAL A 18 -11.66 -1.73 -7.80
N ILE A 19 -12.35 -2.43 -6.89
CA ILE A 19 -13.77 -2.19 -6.61
C ILE A 19 -13.99 -0.77 -6.08
N LEU A 20 -13.16 -0.33 -5.12
CA LEU A 20 -13.23 1.02 -4.56
C LEU A 20 -12.91 2.09 -5.61
N GLY A 21 -11.91 1.86 -6.45
CA GLY A 21 -11.56 2.73 -7.55
C GLY A 21 -12.72 2.93 -8.54
N ASN A 22 -13.48 1.86 -8.81
CA ASN A 22 -14.66 1.92 -9.68
C ASN A 22 -15.83 2.73 -9.10
N VAL A 23 -15.91 2.89 -7.77
CA VAL A 23 -16.90 3.78 -7.12
C VAL A 23 -16.34 5.18 -6.83
N GLY A 24 -15.14 5.49 -7.33
CA GLY A 24 -14.50 6.81 -7.20
C GLY A 24 -13.62 6.97 -5.95
N LEU A 25 -13.46 5.94 -5.12
CA LEU A 25 -12.62 5.99 -3.93
C LEU A 25 -11.19 5.54 -4.25
N ARG A 26 -10.24 6.48 -4.14
CA ARG A 26 -8.82 6.25 -4.44
C ARG A 26 -8.03 5.89 -3.19
N VAL A 27 -8.24 4.69 -2.69
CA VAL A 27 -7.52 4.18 -1.51
C VAL A 27 -6.45 3.17 -1.95
N PRO A 28 -5.17 3.37 -1.61
CA PRO A 28 -4.07 2.52 -2.08
C PRO A 28 -3.94 1.22 -1.27
N LEU A 29 -5.02 0.45 -1.14
CA LEU A 29 -5.11 -0.78 -0.35
C LEU A 29 -4.02 -1.80 -0.68
N PHE A 30 -3.71 -1.96 -1.98
CA PHE A 30 -2.68 -2.87 -2.44
C PHE A 30 -1.31 -2.48 -1.91
N MET A 31 -0.97 -1.18 -1.92
CA MET A 31 0.30 -0.67 -1.37
C MET A 31 0.36 -0.79 0.15
N LEU A 32 -0.76 -0.56 0.84
CA LEU A 32 -0.86 -0.75 2.29
C LEU A 32 -0.68 -2.22 2.68
N ALA A 33 -1.29 -3.15 1.93
CA ALA A 33 -1.10 -4.58 2.13
C ALA A 33 0.34 -5.02 1.82
N ALA A 34 0.95 -4.49 0.76
CA ALA A 34 2.35 -4.71 0.42
C ALA A 34 3.29 -4.25 1.54
N PHE A 35 3.04 -3.06 2.09
CA PHE A 35 3.75 -2.54 3.25
C PHE A 35 3.61 -3.46 4.46
N TYR A 36 2.37 -3.81 4.85
CA TYR A 36 2.09 -4.71 5.98
C TYR A 36 2.84 -6.03 5.85
N VAL A 37 2.67 -6.72 4.73
CA VAL A 37 3.29 -8.03 4.48
C VAL A 37 4.83 -7.93 4.53
N THR A 38 5.39 -6.86 3.99
CA THR A 38 6.84 -6.62 3.98
C THR A 38 7.38 -6.35 5.39
N VAL A 39 6.64 -5.62 6.23
CA VAL A 39 7.02 -5.39 7.63
C VAL A 39 7.03 -6.69 8.42
N VAL A 40 5.99 -7.52 8.28
CA VAL A 40 5.86 -8.77 9.04
C VAL A 40 6.85 -9.84 8.55
N HIS A 41 6.84 -10.12 7.24
CA HIS A 41 7.52 -11.30 6.68
C HIS A 41 8.82 -10.98 5.92
N GLY A 42 9.15 -9.68 5.78
CA GLY A 42 10.25 -9.22 4.94
C GLY A 42 9.88 -9.16 3.45
N TRP A 43 10.73 -8.49 2.67
CA TRP A 43 10.44 -8.21 1.25
C TRP A 43 10.73 -9.39 0.31
N ARG A 44 11.71 -10.25 0.63
CA ARG A 44 12.21 -11.28 -0.31
C ARG A 44 11.16 -12.30 -0.74
N ARG A 45 10.31 -12.74 0.19
CA ARG A 45 9.27 -13.76 -0.07
C ARG A 45 8.11 -13.23 -0.93
N PRO A 46 7.49 -12.08 -0.60
CA PRO A 46 6.35 -11.55 -1.36
C PRO A 46 6.76 -10.81 -2.64
N LEU A 47 8.03 -10.40 -2.82
CA LEU A 47 8.45 -9.48 -3.90
C LEU A 47 7.93 -9.87 -5.28
N ALA A 48 8.18 -11.11 -5.72
CA ALA A 48 7.77 -11.55 -7.06
C ALA A 48 6.25 -11.43 -7.25
N TRP A 49 5.47 -11.78 -6.21
CA TRP A 49 4.01 -11.67 -6.22
C TRP A 49 3.55 -10.22 -6.17
N LEU A 50 4.22 -9.36 -5.41
CA LEU A 50 3.92 -7.92 -5.36
C LEU A 50 4.18 -7.24 -6.71
N LEU A 51 5.25 -7.61 -7.42
CA LEU A 51 5.52 -7.07 -8.75
C LEU A 51 4.47 -7.55 -9.76
N LEU A 52 4.14 -8.84 -9.75
CA LEU A 52 3.14 -9.42 -10.65
C LEU A 52 1.72 -8.90 -10.39
N LEU A 53 1.31 -8.79 -9.13
CA LEU A 53 -0.01 -8.24 -8.80
C LEU A 53 -0.04 -6.72 -9.02
N GLY A 54 1.09 -6.02 -8.83
CA GLY A 54 1.19 -4.60 -9.14
C GLY A 54 1.01 -4.30 -10.63
N THR A 55 1.56 -5.13 -11.52
CA THR A 55 1.30 -5.01 -12.96
C THR A 55 -0.15 -5.33 -13.30
N CYS A 56 -0.73 -6.37 -12.70
CA CYS A 56 -2.15 -6.66 -12.88
C CYS A 56 -3.04 -5.48 -12.45
N LEU A 57 -2.70 -4.79 -11.35
CA LEU A 57 -3.42 -3.62 -10.87
C LEU A 57 -3.32 -2.44 -11.87
N ASP A 58 -2.14 -2.16 -12.40
CA ASP A 58 -1.96 -1.10 -13.39
C ASP A 58 -2.71 -1.40 -14.69
N LEU A 59 -2.74 -2.67 -15.13
CA LEU A 59 -3.53 -3.13 -16.28
C LEU A 59 -5.03 -3.03 -16.02
N ALA A 60 -5.50 -3.39 -14.82
CA ALA A 60 -6.91 -3.31 -14.45
C ALA A 60 -7.43 -1.86 -14.45
N TYR A 61 -6.58 -0.91 -14.06
CA TYR A 61 -6.87 0.52 -14.18
C TYR A 61 -6.65 1.11 -15.58
N GLY A 62 -6.21 0.30 -16.56
CA GLY A 62 -5.93 0.76 -17.91
C GLY A 62 -4.83 1.83 -17.98
N ARG A 63 -3.89 1.83 -17.02
CA ARG A 63 -2.84 2.85 -16.94
C ARG A 63 -1.82 2.64 -18.06
N SER A 64 -1.51 3.70 -18.79
CA SER A 64 -0.44 3.73 -19.78
C SER A 64 0.96 3.69 -19.15
N PHE A 65 1.07 4.11 -17.88
CA PHE A 65 2.32 4.12 -17.13
C PHE A 65 2.15 3.33 -15.82
N PRO A 66 3.10 2.43 -15.47
CA PRO A 66 2.90 1.47 -14.39
C PRO A 66 3.15 2.11 -13.01
N ALA A 67 2.18 2.89 -12.53
CA ALA A 67 2.25 3.63 -11.27
C ALA A 67 2.53 2.73 -10.07
N SER A 68 1.95 1.53 -10.03
CA SER A 68 2.17 0.57 -8.94
C SER A 68 3.63 0.11 -8.91
N LEU A 69 4.24 -0.13 -10.08
CA LEU A 69 5.66 -0.50 -10.15
C LEU A 69 6.60 0.64 -9.74
N LEU A 70 6.20 1.90 -9.88
CA LEU A 70 6.99 3.05 -9.41
C LEU A 70 6.91 3.26 -7.91
N ALA A 71 5.73 3.04 -7.34
CA ALA A 71 5.53 3.21 -5.90
C ALA A 71 6.26 2.12 -5.10
N MET A 72 6.33 0.89 -5.63
CA MET A 72 6.87 -0.26 -4.91
C MET A 72 8.35 -0.08 -4.46
N PRO A 73 9.28 0.41 -5.30
CA PRO A 73 10.65 0.75 -4.88
C PRO A 73 10.76 1.79 -3.77
N ALA A 74 9.74 2.62 -3.54
CA ALA A 74 9.72 3.58 -2.44
C ALA A 74 9.06 2.99 -1.18
N VAL A 75 7.97 2.22 -1.35
CA VAL A 75 7.23 1.58 -0.25
C VAL A 75 8.04 0.47 0.41
N LEU A 76 8.82 -0.31 -0.34
CA LEU A 76 9.61 -1.41 0.22
C LEU A 76 10.73 -0.94 1.18
N PRO A 77 11.58 0.04 0.83
CA PRO A 77 12.51 0.64 1.78
C PRO A 77 11.82 1.26 2.99
N LEU A 78 10.69 1.94 2.79
CA LEU A 78 9.90 2.49 3.89
C LEU A 78 9.43 1.38 4.84
N ALA A 79 8.91 0.27 4.32
CA ALA A 79 8.53 -0.89 5.11
C ALA A 79 9.73 -1.52 5.84
N MET A 80 10.88 -1.64 5.19
CA MET A 80 12.10 -2.15 5.83
C MET A 80 12.61 -1.23 6.94
N PHE A 81 12.55 0.09 6.72
CA PHE A 81 12.90 1.09 7.72
C PHE A 81 11.93 1.02 8.91
N TRP A 82 10.62 0.96 8.62
CA TRP A 82 9.56 0.88 9.63
C TRP A 82 9.67 -0.40 10.45
N ARG A 83 9.99 -1.53 9.81
CA ARG A 83 10.25 -2.79 10.50
C ARG A 83 11.35 -2.68 11.56
N ARG A 84 12.35 -1.82 11.33
CA ARG A 84 13.50 -1.65 12.24
C ARG A 84 13.27 -0.59 13.32
N HIS A 85 12.60 0.51 12.98
CA HIS A 85 12.53 1.70 13.84
C HIS A 85 11.10 2.13 14.20
N GLY A 86 10.11 1.64 13.48
CA GLY A 86 8.72 2.05 13.61
C GLY A 86 8.02 1.39 14.79
N ASP A 87 7.04 2.10 15.35
CA ASP A 87 6.11 1.54 16.31
C ASP A 87 4.96 0.85 15.58
N CYS A 88 4.79 -0.44 15.85
CA CYS A 88 3.78 -1.28 15.22
C CYS A 88 2.53 -1.49 16.10
N ARG A 89 2.51 -0.96 17.33
CA ARG A 89 1.42 -1.17 18.30
C ARG A 89 0.41 -0.03 18.31
N HIS A 90 0.90 1.20 18.22
CA HIS A 90 0.03 2.37 18.34
C HIS A 90 -0.63 2.71 17.01
N ALA A 91 -1.96 2.83 17.02
CA ALA A 91 -2.74 3.19 15.84
C ALA A 91 -2.31 4.53 15.22
N ALA A 92 -1.88 5.50 16.05
CA ALA A 92 -1.36 6.78 15.56
C ALA A 92 -0.05 6.62 14.77
N ALA A 93 0.85 5.74 15.20
CA ALA A 93 2.09 5.46 14.48
C ALA A 93 1.80 4.70 13.18
N GLN A 94 0.86 3.75 13.22
CA GLN A 94 0.37 3.07 12.02
C GLN A 94 -0.28 4.06 11.03
N ALA A 95 -1.04 5.05 11.53
CA ALA A 95 -1.63 6.07 10.68
C ALA A 95 -0.56 6.92 9.98
N LEU A 96 0.54 7.24 10.68
CA LEU A 96 1.66 7.96 10.07
C LEU A 96 2.35 7.14 8.97
N ALA A 97 2.61 5.86 9.21
CA ALA A 97 3.13 4.95 8.18
C ALA A 97 2.18 4.83 6.99
N GLY A 98 0.88 4.69 7.27
CA GLY A 98 -0.16 4.59 6.27
C GLY A 98 -0.24 5.84 5.41
N ALA A 99 -0.17 7.02 6.03
CA ALA A 99 -0.17 8.29 5.32
C ALA A 99 1.06 8.43 4.42
N ALA A 100 2.24 8.01 4.88
CA ALA A 100 3.45 8.00 4.08
C ALA A 100 3.33 7.06 2.86
N VAL A 101 2.84 5.83 3.06
CA VAL A 101 2.60 4.89 1.95
C VAL A 101 1.57 5.43 0.97
N GLY A 102 0.48 6.01 1.48
CA GLY A 102 -0.58 6.58 0.67
C GLY A 102 -0.13 7.78 -0.15
N LEU A 103 0.73 8.64 0.43
CA LEU A 103 1.34 9.76 -0.27
C LEU A 103 2.27 9.27 -1.40
N LEU A 104 3.08 8.24 -1.15
CA LEU A 104 3.95 7.65 -2.18
C LEU A 104 3.15 7.05 -3.34
N ALA A 105 2.06 6.36 -3.04
CA ALA A 105 1.16 5.80 -4.04
C ALA A 105 0.48 6.90 -4.86
N ALA A 106 -0.02 7.97 -4.20
CA ALA A 106 -0.62 9.11 -4.87
C ALA A 106 0.40 9.86 -5.74
N LEU A 107 1.61 10.06 -5.27
CA LEU A 107 2.68 10.68 -6.05
C LEU A 107 3.01 9.87 -7.31
N ALA A 108 3.09 8.55 -7.19
CA ALA A 108 3.30 7.68 -8.34
C ALA A 108 2.14 7.76 -9.35
N ALA A 109 0.89 7.86 -8.88
CA ALA A 109 -0.28 8.07 -9.73
C ALA A 109 -0.25 9.44 -10.43
N VAL A 110 0.14 10.50 -9.73
CA VAL A 110 0.33 11.85 -10.31
C VAL A 110 1.42 11.84 -11.37
N LEU A 111 2.57 11.20 -11.10
CA LEU A 111 3.63 11.05 -12.09
C LEU A 111 3.14 10.29 -13.33
N ALA A 112 2.34 9.24 -13.14
CA ALA A 112 1.74 8.50 -14.24
C ALA A 112 0.73 9.32 -15.06
N LEU A 113 0.11 10.36 -14.49
CA LEU A 113 -0.74 11.30 -15.20
C LEU A 113 0.05 12.37 -15.95
N VAL A 114 1.17 12.83 -15.39
CA VAL A 114 1.97 13.94 -15.92
C VAL A 114 2.93 13.49 -17.04
N LEU A 115 3.61 12.36 -16.84
CA LEU A 115 4.66 11.88 -17.75
C LEU A 115 4.19 11.58 -19.18
N PRO A 116 2.94 11.14 -19.44
CA PRO A 116 2.41 10.99 -20.80
C PRO A 116 2.23 12.29 -21.61
N GLY A 117 2.77 13.43 -21.13
CA GLY A 117 2.76 14.71 -21.85
C GLY A 117 1.58 15.61 -21.51
N ALA A 118 0.93 15.40 -20.35
CA ALA A 118 -0.13 16.29 -19.89
C ALA A 118 0.42 17.71 -19.68
N ARG A 119 -0.25 18.71 -20.27
CA ARG A 119 0.12 20.12 -20.12
C ARG A 119 -0.28 20.58 -18.73
N TRP A 120 0.69 20.90 -17.87
CA TRP A 120 0.43 21.52 -16.57
C TRP A 120 -0.32 22.84 -16.74
N ASP A 121 -1.55 22.89 -16.26
CA ASP A 121 -2.34 24.11 -16.11
C ASP A 121 -2.73 24.31 -14.63
N GLY A 122 -3.28 25.48 -14.31
CA GLY A 122 -3.66 25.81 -12.92
C GLY A 122 -4.76 24.92 -12.34
N ALA A 123 -5.58 24.30 -13.18
CA ALA A 123 -6.64 23.38 -12.76
C ALA A 123 -6.06 22.02 -12.32
N LEU A 124 -5.07 21.51 -13.06
CA LEU A 124 -4.31 20.30 -12.70
C LEU A 124 -3.61 20.43 -11.35
N GLY A 125 -3.13 21.63 -10.99
CA GLY A 125 -2.51 21.87 -9.68
C GLY A 125 -3.44 21.60 -8.49
N GLY A 126 -4.70 22.02 -8.59
CA GLY A 126 -5.71 21.79 -7.55
C GLY A 126 -6.06 20.29 -7.41
N GLU A 127 -6.22 19.59 -8.53
CA GLU A 127 -6.49 18.15 -8.54
C GLU A 127 -5.34 17.34 -7.95
N VAL A 128 -4.09 17.71 -8.25
CA VAL A 128 -2.90 17.04 -7.67
C VAL A 128 -2.87 17.16 -6.15
N ILE A 129 -3.15 18.34 -5.60
CA ILE A 129 -3.19 18.54 -4.15
C ILE A 129 -4.26 17.64 -3.51
N LEU A 130 -5.45 17.58 -4.12
CA LEU A 130 -6.54 16.72 -3.64
C LEU A 130 -6.15 15.24 -3.71
N MET A 131 -5.54 14.78 -4.81
CA MET A 131 -5.07 13.40 -4.95
C MET A 131 -4.03 13.02 -3.88
N LEU A 132 -3.09 13.92 -3.59
CA LEU A 132 -2.08 13.70 -2.55
C LEU A 132 -2.70 13.68 -1.15
N ALA A 133 -3.64 14.60 -0.87
CA ALA A 133 -4.36 14.65 0.39
C ALA A 133 -5.24 13.40 0.60
N GLU A 134 -6.00 12.97 -0.42
CA GLU A 134 -6.79 11.75 -0.42
C GLU A 134 -5.91 10.52 -0.19
N GLY A 135 -4.77 10.43 -0.89
CA GLY A 135 -3.82 9.34 -0.71
C GLY A 135 -3.28 9.28 0.72
N ALA A 136 -2.84 10.40 1.27
CA ALA A 136 -2.30 10.47 2.63
C ALA A 136 -3.38 10.17 3.70
N LEU A 137 -4.55 10.79 3.59
CA LEU A 137 -5.65 10.57 4.54
C LEU A 137 -6.20 9.14 4.44
N GLY A 138 -6.43 8.66 3.22
CA GLY A 138 -6.87 7.28 2.96
C GLY A 138 -5.87 6.28 3.48
N GLY A 139 -4.58 6.47 3.18
CA GLY A 139 -3.51 5.63 3.71
C GLY A 139 -3.46 5.62 5.24
N GLY A 140 -3.51 6.78 5.88
CA GLY A 140 -3.40 6.91 7.33
C GLY A 140 -4.61 6.39 8.10
N LEU A 141 -5.81 6.54 7.55
CA LEU A 141 -7.03 5.99 8.18
C LEU A 141 -7.13 4.47 7.98
N VAL A 142 -6.71 3.98 6.82
CA VAL A 142 -6.95 2.59 6.43
C VAL A 142 -5.86 1.64 6.95
N LEU A 143 -4.60 2.07 7.04
CA LEU A 143 -3.55 1.16 7.52
C LEU A 143 -3.83 0.59 8.92
N PRO A 144 -4.24 1.38 9.93
CA PRO A 144 -4.58 0.83 11.24
C PRO A 144 -5.69 -0.22 11.19
N LEU A 145 -6.74 0.03 10.40
CA LEU A 145 -7.87 -0.90 10.22
C LEU A 145 -7.42 -2.19 9.51
N LEU A 146 -6.58 -2.05 8.49
CA LEU A 146 -6.01 -3.17 7.74
C LEU A 146 -5.11 -4.02 8.64
N CYS A 147 -4.26 -3.39 9.47
CA CYS A 147 -3.44 -4.09 10.45
C CYS A 147 -4.30 -4.85 11.46
N LEU A 148 -5.37 -4.26 11.99
CA LEU A 148 -6.27 -4.93 12.92
C LEU A 148 -6.94 -6.17 12.29
N GLY A 149 -7.44 -6.03 11.07
CA GLY A 149 -8.09 -7.15 10.35
C GLY A 149 -7.11 -8.27 10.00
N LEU A 150 -5.93 -7.94 9.47
CA LEU A 150 -4.94 -8.93 9.09
C LEU A 150 -4.27 -9.59 10.31
N ASP A 151 -4.04 -8.86 11.41
CA ASP A 151 -3.52 -9.43 12.65
C ASP A 151 -4.52 -10.40 13.28
N ALA A 152 -5.83 -10.12 13.23
CA ALA A 152 -6.86 -11.03 13.73
C ALA A 152 -6.89 -12.36 12.95
N VAL A 153 -6.76 -12.31 11.62
CA VAL A 153 -6.67 -13.51 10.78
C VAL A 153 -5.34 -14.24 11.00
N ALA A 154 -4.23 -13.50 11.15
CA ALA A 154 -2.93 -14.09 11.44
C ALA A 154 -2.92 -14.82 12.79
N GLU A 155 -3.58 -14.26 13.81
CA GLU A 155 -3.73 -14.88 15.12
C GLU A 155 -4.50 -16.19 15.05
N ALA A 156 -5.63 -16.21 14.33
CA ALA A 156 -6.42 -17.43 14.11
C ALA A 156 -5.63 -18.54 13.39
N MET A 157 -4.64 -18.17 12.58
CA MET A 157 -3.77 -19.10 11.86
C MET A 157 -2.39 -19.32 12.50
N VAL A 158 -2.14 -18.76 13.69
CA VAL A 158 -0.88 -18.87 14.43
C VAL A 158 0.33 -18.36 13.62
N PHE A 159 0.14 -17.28 12.88
CA PHE A 159 1.21 -16.57 12.15
C PHE A 159 1.72 -15.35 12.90
N ASP A 160 2.89 -14.86 12.50
CA ASP A 160 3.48 -13.64 13.05
C ASP A 160 2.57 -12.43 12.79
N ARG A 161 2.39 -11.60 13.82
CA ARG A 161 1.56 -10.40 13.79
C ARG A 161 2.39 -9.15 13.61
N TYR A 162 1.82 -8.15 12.94
CA TYR A 162 2.42 -6.83 12.77
C TYR A 162 2.74 -6.17 14.11
N GLN A 163 1.83 -6.25 15.09
CA GLN A 163 2.06 -5.72 16.43
C GLN A 163 3.19 -6.41 17.22
N GLN A 164 3.62 -7.61 16.80
CA GLN A 164 4.62 -8.43 17.49
C GLN A 164 6.02 -8.40 16.87
N VAL A 165 6.20 -7.80 15.69
CA VAL A 165 7.47 -7.80 14.94
C VAL A 165 8.69 -7.31 15.74
N ARG A 166 8.48 -6.52 16.81
CA ARG A 166 9.57 -6.02 17.67
C ARG A 166 9.96 -6.96 18.84
N HIS A 167 9.12 -7.92 19.22
CA HIS A 167 9.38 -8.83 20.36
C HIS A 167 9.89 -10.21 19.92
N GLY A 168 9.91 -10.49 18.63
CA GLY A 168 10.47 -11.72 18.05
C GLY A 168 11.87 -11.51 17.50
N ARG A 169 12.85 -11.22 18.37
CA ARG A 169 14.28 -11.49 18.14
C ARG A 169 14.97 -11.80 19.45
#